data_AF-A0A958FK78-F1
#
_entry.id   AF-A0A958FK78-F1
#
_cell.length_a   1.000
_cell.length_b   1.000
_cell.length_c   1.000
_cell.angle_alpha   90.00
_cell.angle_beta   90.00
_cell.angle_gamma   90.00
#
_symmetry.space_group_name_H-M   'P 1'
#
loop_
_entity.id
_entity.type
_entity.pdbx_description
1 polymer ?
#
loop_
_entity_poly.entity_id
_entity_poly.type
_entity_poly.pdbx_seq_one_letter_code
_entity_poly.pdbx_strand_id
1 'polypeptide(L)' 'ATLIIPAGSWEYKATLNDSWDENYGAGGVQSGPNIALNLAQETAVKFYYDHKTHWITDNINSLIVTAPG' A
#
# COMPACT_ATOMS: atom_id res chain seq x y z
N ALA A 1 -8.59 0.45 -0.45
CA ALA A 1 -9.32 0.04 0.77
C ALA A 1 -8.88 0.91 1.95
N THR A 2 -9.68 1.03 3.02
CA THR A 2 -9.27 1.75 4.25
C THR A 2 -9.28 0.78 5.43
N LEU A 3 -8.21 0.76 6.22
CA LEU A 3 -8.04 -0.09 7.40
C LEU A 3 -7.64 0.75 8.61
N ILE A 4 -8.09 0.35 9.79
CA ILE A 4 -7.60 0.91 11.06
C ILE A 4 -6.41 0.06 11.50
N ILE A 5 -5.23 0.67 11.60
CA ILE A 5 -3.98 -0.03 11.93
C ILE A 5 -3.40 0.56 13.21
N PRO A 6 -3.06 -0.27 14.22
CA PRO A 6 -2.41 0.20 15.44
C PRO A 6 -1.04 0.86 15.20
N ALA A 7 -0.57 1.61 16.19
CA ALA A 7 0.78 2.16 16.20
C ALA A 7 1.83 1.05 16.03
N GLY A 8 2.89 1.32 15.27
CA GLY A 8 3.99 0.38 15.06
C GLY A 8 4.66 0.52 13.70
N SER A 9 5.66 -0.33 13.48
CA SER A 9 6.31 -0.52 12.18
C SER A 9 5.72 -1.73 11.48
N TRP A 10 5.12 -1.49 10.34
CA TRP A 10 4.46 -2.49 9.51
C TRP A 10 5.12 -2.54 8.13
N GLU A 11 4.88 -3.64 7.44
CA GLU A 11 5.24 -3.81 6.05
C GLU A 11 4.08 -4.42 5.28
N TYR A 12 3.92 -4.05 4.02
CA TYR A 12 2.84 -4.56 3.20
C TYR A 12 3.23 -4.75 1.72
N LYS A 13 2.40 -5.54 1.04
CA LYS A 13 2.40 -5.81 -0.40
C LYS A 13 0.96 -6.00 -0.90
N ALA A 14 0.77 -5.87 -2.20
CA ALA A 14 -0.48 -6.29 -2.86
C ALA A 14 -0.30 -7.72 -3.39
N THR A 15 -1.19 -8.64 -3.04
CA THR A 15 -1.31 -9.96 -3.67
C THR A 15 -2.51 -9.97 -4.61
N LEU A 16 -2.42 -10.74 -5.70
CA LEU A 16 -3.53 -10.98 -6.61
C LEU A 16 -4.02 -12.43 -6.49
N ASN A 17 -5.29 -12.64 -6.82
CA ASN A 17 -5.92 -13.97 -6.88
C ASN A 17 -5.82 -14.78 -5.57
N ASP A 18 -5.83 -14.09 -4.43
CA ASP A 18 -5.69 -14.69 -3.10
C ASP A 18 -4.43 -15.58 -2.95
N SER A 19 -3.39 -15.33 -3.76
CA SER A 19 -2.13 -16.08 -3.77
C SER A 19 -0.91 -15.16 -3.67
N TRP A 20 0.19 -15.70 -3.16
CA TRP A 20 1.49 -15.04 -3.17
C TRP A 20 2.27 -15.23 -4.48
N ASP A 21 1.81 -16.09 -5.38
CA ASP A 21 2.45 -16.33 -6.69
C ASP A 21 2.58 -15.03 -7.51
N GLU A 22 1.57 -14.16 -7.37
CA GLU A 22 1.54 -12.84 -7.99
C GLU A 22 1.36 -11.77 -6.90
N ASN A 23 2.47 -11.12 -6.56
CA ASN A 23 2.49 -10.07 -5.53
C ASN A 23 3.35 -8.90 -5.97
N TYR A 24 2.99 -7.69 -5.55
CA TYR A 24 3.66 -6.45 -5.92
C TYR A 24 4.05 -5.65 -4.68
N GLY A 25 5.30 -5.20 -4.68
CA GLY A 25 5.91 -4.42 -3.62
C GLY A 25 6.28 -3.01 -4.05
N ALA A 26 7.31 -2.43 -3.42
CA ALA A 26 7.74 -1.07 -3.74
C ALA A 26 8.12 -0.94 -5.22
N GLY A 27 7.69 0.17 -5.84
CA GLY A 27 7.87 0.42 -7.27
C GLY A 27 6.96 -0.40 -8.19
N GLY A 28 5.99 -1.16 -7.66
CA GLY A 28 5.08 -1.98 -8.47
C GLY A 28 5.76 -3.19 -9.11
N VAL A 29 6.90 -3.63 -8.58
CA VAL A 29 7.66 -4.76 -9.10
C VAL A 29 7.08 -6.07 -8.57
N GLN A 30 6.84 -7.03 -9.47
CA GLN A 30 6.41 -8.38 -9.08
C GLN A 30 7.46 -9.04 -8.19
N SER A 31 7.05 -9.58 -7.06
CA SER A 31 7.94 -10.12 -6.02
C SER A 31 9.00 -9.11 -5.54
N GLY A 32 8.75 -7.82 -5.70
CA GLY A 32 9.63 -6.73 -5.27
C GLY A 32 9.76 -6.61 -3.75
N PRO A 33 10.51 -5.62 -3.24
CA PRO A 33 10.64 -5.41 -1.79
C PRO A 33 9.33 -4.99 -1.14
N ASN A 34 9.14 -5.25 0.15
CA ASN A 34 7.97 -4.78 0.90
C ASN A 34 7.95 -3.26 1.02
N ILE A 35 6.76 -2.68 1.26
CA ILE A 35 6.62 -1.25 1.52
C ILE A 35 6.45 -1.04 3.02
N ALA A 36 7.34 -0.22 3.60
CA ALA A 36 7.29 0.12 5.01
C ALA A 36 6.17 1.11 5.31
N LEU A 37 5.48 0.91 6.44
CA LEU A 37 4.44 1.77 6.95
C LEU A 37 4.66 1.97 8.46
N ASN A 38 5.14 3.15 8.84
CA ASN A 38 5.40 3.49 10.24
C ASN A 38 4.30 4.40 10.78
N LEU A 39 3.66 3.97 11.86
CA LEU A 39 2.54 4.67 12.49
C LEU A 39 2.88 5.02 13.94
N ALA A 40 2.85 6.31 14.28
CA ALA A 40 3.10 6.77 15.65
C ALA A 40 1.92 6.48 16.60
N GLN A 41 0.72 6.30 16.06
CA GLN A 41 -0.51 6.00 16.78
C GLN A 41 -1.46 5.20 15.89
N GLU A 42 -2.54 4.68 16.47
CA GLU A 42 -3.61 4.07 15.68
C GLU A 42 -4.11 5.04 14.60
N THR A 43 -4.12 4.59 13.34
CA THR A 43 -4.38 5.46 12.19
C THR A 43 -5.27 4.76 11.18
N ALA A 44 -6.22 5.50 10.60
CA ALA A 44 -6.97 5.06 9.44
C ALA A 44 -6.11 5.22 8.18
N VAL A 45 -5.61 4.11 7.66
CA VAL A 45 -4.74 4.06 6.48
C VAL A 45 -5.55 3.65 5.26
N LYS A 46 -5.47 4.47 4.21
CA LYS A 46 -6.12 4.23 2.93
C LYS A 46 -5.09 3.78 1.90
N PHE A 47 -5.27 2.57 1.40
CA PHE A 47 -4.45 1.93 0.38
C PHE A 47 -5.08 2.11 -1.00
N TYR A 48 -4.22 2.41 -1.97
CA TYR A 48 -4.54 2.60 -3.38
C TYR A 48 -3.72 1.60 -4.19
N TYR A 49 -4.38 0.92 -5.11
CA TYR A 49 -3.76 -0.03 -6.03
C TYR A 49 -4.27 0.25 -7.45
N ASP A 50 -3.36 0.41 -8.39
CA ASP A 50 -3.66 0.45 -9.82
C ASP A 50 -3.27 -0.88 -10.44
N HIS A 51 -4.26 -1.61 -10.96
CA HIS A 51 -4.04 -2.92 -11.55
C HIS A 51 -3.27 -2.86 -12.88
N LYS A 52 -3.34 -1.76 -13.64
CA LYS A 52 -2.64 -1.64 -14.93
C LYS A 52 -1.13 -1.47 -14.76
N THR A 53 -0.73 -0.70 -13.75
CA THR A 53 0.68 -0.39 -13.48
C THR A 53 1.25 -1.21 -12.32
N HIS A 54 0.39 -1.94 -11.61
CA HIS A 54 0.66 -2.63 -10.35
C HIS A 54 1.20 -1.72 -9.25
N TRP A 55 1.03 -0.41 -9.41
CA TRP A 55 1.47 0.56 -8.42
C TRP A 55 0.57 0.50 -7.20
N ILE A 56 1.19 0.44 -6.03
CA ILE A 56 0.50 0.46 -4.73
C ILE A 56 1.11 1.56 -3.85
N THR A 57 0.24 2.30 -3.17
CA THR A 57 0.62 3.34 -2.21
C THR A 57 -0.41 3.47 -1.11
N ASP A 58 -0.05 4.15 -0.04
CA ASP A 58 -0.93 4.55 1.05
C ASP A 58 -0.92 6.08 1.25
N ASN A 59 -1.88 6.60 2.03
CA ASN A 59 -2.01 8.02 2.33
C ASN A 59 -1.09 8.54 3.45
N ILE A 60 -0.23 7.68 4.02
CA ILE A 60 0.74 8.07 5.06
C ILE A 60 2.08 8.37 4.41
N ASN A 61 2.55 7.50 3.53
CA ASN A 61 3.82 7.64 2.82
C ASN A 61 3.73 8.60 1.61
N SER A 62 2.53 8.84 1.08
CA SER A 62 2.33 9.65 -0.12
C SER A 62 1.26 10.73 0.05
N LEU A 63 1.55 11.91 -0.48
CA LEU A 63 0.55 12.95 -0.66
C LEU A 63 -0.34 12.58 -1.86
N ILE A 64 -1.53 12.05 -1.59
CA ILE A 64 -2.49 11.71 -2.63
C ILE A 64 -3.31 12.96 -2.96
N VAL A 65 -2.89 13.69 -4.00
CA VAL A 65 -3.63 14.86 -4.51
C VAL A 65 -4.59 14.41 -5.60
N THR A 66 -5.88 14.49 -5.34
CA THR A 66 -6.91 14.38 -6.39
C THR A 66 -7.19 15.78 -6.92
N ALA A 67 -6.82 16.07 -8.17
CA ALA A 67 -7.26 17.30 -8.83
C ALA A 67 -8.77 17.20 -9.13
N PRO A 68 -9.62 18.12 -8.65
CA PRO A 68 -10.99 18.21 -9.11
C PRO A 68 -10.98 18.70 -10.57
N GLY A 69 -11.62 17.92 -11.45
CA GLY A 69 -11.94 18.30 -12.82
C GLY A 69 -13.44 18.41 -12.99
#